data_AF-A0A3M8AAI9-F1
#
_entry.id   AF-A0A3M8AAI9-F1
#
_cell.length_a   1.000
_cell.length_b   1.000
_cell.length_c   1.000
_cell.angle_alpha   90.00
_cell.angle_beta   90.00
_cell.angle_gamma   90.00
#
_symmetry.space_group_name_H-M   'P 1'
#
loop_
_entity.id
_entity.type
_entity.pdbx_description
1 polymer ?
#
loop_
_entity_poly.entity_id
_entity_poly.type
_entity_poly.pdbx_seq_one_letter_code
_entity_poly.pdbx_strand_id
1 'polypeptide(L)'
;MSFVEYLGRVRIRKGQELLQLSDKDLHLIAQETGFANDYYFSRKFKQIVGVPLTVYRKQPKRIAVLMPHATVCLLAWGSSRCLASSACGWSRG
;
A
#
# COMPACT_ATOMS: atom_id res chain seq x y z
N MET A 1 2.17 -27.30 3.37
CA MET A 1 2.84 -26.05 3.77
C MET A 1 3.50 -26.24 5.10
N SER A 2 4.81 -25.96 5.17
CA SER A 2 5.57 -25.97 6.43
C SER A 2 5.52 -24.60 7.10
N PHE A 3 5.65 -24.57 8.43
CA PHE A 3 5.79 -23.35 9.23
C PHE A 3 6.90 -22.42 8.69
N VAL A 4 8.01 -23.01 8.25
CA VAL A 4 9.16 -22.27 7.68
C VAL A 4 8.77 -21.57 6.38
N GLU A 5 7.93 -22.19 5.55
CA GLU A 5 7.45 -21.59 4.30
C GLU A 5 6.50 -20.43 4.57
N TYR A 6 5.61 -20.59 5.56
CA TYR A 6 4.73 -19.52 6.00
C TYR A 6 5.51 -18.31 6.53
N LEU A 7 6.46 -18.53 7.43
CA LEU A 7 7.36 -17.49 7.93
C LEU A 7 8.14 -16.82 6.80
N GLY A 8 8.65 -17.61 5.85
CA GLY A 8 9.32 -17.10 4.66
C GLY A 8 8.43 -16.13 3.88
N ARG A 9 7.17 -16.48 3.65
CA ARG A 9 6.19 -15.60 2.97
C ARG A 9 5.94 -14.31 3.74
N VAL A 10 5.78 -14.38 5.06
CA VAL A 10 5.56 -13.19 5.91
C VAL A 10 6.78 -12.25 5.86
N ARG A 11 8.00 -12.79 5.98
CA ARG A 11 9.24 -11.99 5.88
C ARG A 11 9.42 -11.35 4.51
N ILE A 12 9.12 -12.08 3.43
CA ILE A 12 9.18 -11.55 2.07
C ILE A 12 8.16 -10.41 1.87
N ARG A 13 6.93 -10.54 2.39
CA ARG A 13 5.93 -9.46 2.31
C ARG A 13 6.44 -8.17 2.97
N LYS A 14 7.01 -8.27 4.17
CA LYS A 14 7.62 -7.11 4.83
C LYS A 14 8.77 -6.52 4.01
N GLY A 15 9.57 -7.36 3.36
CA GLY A 15 10.61 -6.92 2.41
C GLY A 15 10.06 -6.16 1.20
N GLN A 16 8.90 -6.56 0.67
CA GLN A 16 8.23 -5.84 -0.42
C GLN A 16 7.80 -4.44 0.01
N GLU A 17 7.24 -4.29 1.21
CA GLU A 17 6.85 -3.00 1.78
C GLU A 17 8.07 -2.08 1.93
N LEU A 18 9.18 -2.59 2.47
CA LEU A 18 10.42 -1.83 2.62
C LEU A 18 11.01 -1.38 1.27
N LEU A 19 10.96 -2.25 0.25
CA LEU A 19 11.41 -1.92 -1.10
C LEU A 19 10.51 -0.87 -1.79
N GLN A 20 9.24 -0.79 -1.43
CA GLN A 20 8.32 0.22 -1.95
C GLN A 20 8.46 1.56 -1.22
N LEU A 21 8.60 1.53 0.11
CA LEU A 21 8.62 2.72 0.95
C LEU A 21 9.99 3.39 1.01
N SER A 22 11.08 2.65 0.79
CA SER A 22 12.44 3.13 1.05
C SER A 22 13.43 2.73 -0.05
N ASP A 23 14.50 3.52 -0.18
CA ASP A 23 15.61 3.26 -1.10
C ASP A 23 16.87 2.73 -0.38
N LYS A 24 16.65 1.99 0.71
CA LYS A 24 17.70 1.38 1.54
C LYS A 24 18.53 0.35 0.76
N ASP A 25 19.72 0.08 1.27
CA ASP A 25 20.58 -0.98 0.78
C ASP A 25 19.96 -2.36 1.00
N LEU A 26 20.21 -3.27 0.06
CA LEU A 26 19.67 -4.64 0.08
C LEU A 26 20.14 -5.41 1.33
N HIS A 27 21.36 -5.15 1.77
CA HIS A 27 21.92 -5.73 2.98
C HIS A 27 21.09 -5.35 4.22
N LEU A 28 20.74 -4.06 4.34
CA LEU A 28 19.93 -3.56 5.44
C LEU A 28 18.50 -4.15 5.41
N ILE A 29 17.90 -4.23 4.23
CA ILE A 29 16.56 -4.82 4.06
C ILE A 29 16.57 -6.30 4.45
N ALA A 30 17.62 -7.05 4.09
CA ALA A 30 17.76 -8.46 4.48
C ALA A 30 17.86 -8.60 6.01
N GLN A 31 18.64 -7.74 6.66
CA GLN A 31 18.76 -7.72 8.11
C GLN A 31 17.43 -7.36 8.80
N GLU A 32 16.73 -6.33 8.33
CA GLU A 32 15.42 -5.89 8.86
C GLU A 32 14.32 -6.95 8.69
N THR A 33 14.42 -7.78 7.65
CA THR A 33 13.47 -8.89 7.40
C THR A 33 13.87 -10.21 8.09
N GLY A 34 14.99 -10.22 8.82
CA GLY A 34 15.46 -11.37 9.59
C GLY A 34 16.13 -12.46 8.75
N PHE A 35 16.76 -12.08 7.63
CA PHE A 35 17.65 -12.94 6.86
C PHE A 35 19.11 -12.62 7.16
N ALA A 36 19.93 -13.66 7.31
CA ALA A 36 21.34 -13.49 7.64
C ALA A 36 22.18 -12.88 6.50
N ASN A 37 21.71 -13.02 5.25
CA ASN A 37 22.45 -12.57 4.07
C ASN A 37 21.48 -12.16 2.95
N ASP A 38 21.84 -11.11 2.23
CA ASP A 38 21.11 -10.52 1.11
C ASP A 38 20.99 -11.44 -0.11
N TYR A 39 21.97 -12.32 -0.37
CA TYR A 39 21.88 -13.35 -1.41
C TYR A 39 20.77 -14.36 -1.10
N TYR A 40 20.64 -14.80 0.15
CA TYR A 40 19.59 -15.75 0.55
C TYR A 40 18.21 -15.09 0.46
N PHE A 41 18.09 -13.86 0.94
CA PHE A 41 16.89 -13.05 0.78
C PHE A 41 16.51 -12.90 -0.70
N SER A 42 17.46 -12.51 -1.57
CA SER A 42 17.22 -12.31 -3.00
C SER A 42 16.72 -13.58 -3.70
N ARG A 43 17.31 -14.74 -3.38
CA ARG A 43 16.83 -16.03 -3.92
C ARG A 43 15.43 -16.36 -3.44
N LYS A 44 15.15 -16.22 -2.14
CA LYS A 44 13.82 -16.49 -1.57
C LYS A 44 12.75 -15.52 -2.08
N PHE A 45 13.09 -14.25 -2.23
CA PHE A 45 12.22 -13.26 -2.81
C PHE A 45 11.86 -13.62 -4.25
N LYS A 46 12.85 -13.93 -5.10
CA LYS A 46 12.57 -14.34 -6.48
C LYS A 46 11.70 -15.61 -6.55
N GLN A 47 11.90 -16.57 -5.66
CA GLN A 47 11.06 -17.77 -5.58
C GLN A 47 9.60 -17.46 -5.21
N ILE A 48 9.36 -16.52 -4.30
CA ILE A 48 8.02 -16.22 -3.78
C ILE A 48 7.28 -15.18 -4.63
N VAL A 49 7.99 -14.15 -5.09
CA VAL A 49 7.43 -13.01 -5.85
C VAL A 49 7.46 -13.28 -7.36
N GLY A 50 8.32 -14.20 -7.81
CA GLY A 50 8.50 -14.53 -9.23
C GLY A 50 9.42 -13.55 -9.98
N VAL A 51 9.70 -12.39 -9.40
CA VAL A 51 10.48 -11.31 -10.03
C VAL A 51 11.75 -11.04 -9.21
N PRO A 52 12.91 -10.79 -9.85
CA PRO A 52 14.12 -10.38 -9.14
C PRO A 52 13.96 -9.05 -8.42
N LEU A 53 14.63 -8.91 -7.27
CA LEU A 53 14.67 -7.69 -6.45
C LEU A 53 15.03 -6.42 -7.25
N THR A 54 16.03 -6.52 -8.11
CA THR A 54 16.53 -5.42 -8.95
C THR A 54 15.50 -4.93 -9.95
N VAL A 55 14.66 -5.84 -10.46
CA VAL A 55 13.56 -5.52 -11.36
C VAL A 55 12.39 -4.95 -10.56
N TYR A 56 12.08 -5.55 -9.40
CA TYR A 56 11.01 -5.08 -8.51
C TYR A 56 11.22 -3.63 -8.07
N ARG A 57 12.47 -3.24 -7.74
CA ARG A 57 12.82 -1.87 -7.34
C ARG A 57 12.63 -0.84 -8.45
N LYS A 58 12.73 -1.25 -9.72
CA LYS A 58 12.51 -0.37 -10.88
C LYS A 58 11.03 -0.20 -11.22
N GLN A 59 10.14 -0.96 -10.59
CA GLN A 59 8.71 -0.82 -10.85
C GLN A 59 8.18 0.48 -10.24
N PRO A 60 7.26 1.18 -10.92
CA PRO A 60 6.65 2.38 -10.39
C PRO A 60 5.93 2.04 -9.07
N LYS A 61 6.31 2.74 -8.00
CA LYS A 61 5.71 2.63 -6.67
C LYS A 61 4.25 3.08 -6.79
N ARG A 62 3.30 2.15 -6.94
CA ARG A 62 1.86 2.45 -6.83
C ARG A 62 1.54 2.64 -5.36
N ILE A 63 1.80 3.84 -4.87
CA ILE A 63 1.22 4.29 -3.61
C ILE A 63 -0.27 4.36 -3.89
N ALA A 64 -1.03 3.34 -3.44
CA ALA A 64 -2.47 3.46 -3.32
C ALA A 64 -2.71 4.48 -2.20
N VAL A 65 -2.55 5.75 -2.53
CA VAL A 65 -3.11 6.81 -1.69
C VAL A 65 -4.59 6.51 -1.69
N LEU A 66 -5.09 5.98 -0.58
CA LEU A 66 -6.50 6.05 -0.28
C LEU A 66 -6.82 7.56 -0.27
N MET A 67 -7.36 8.08 -1.37
CA MET A 67 -7.68 9.48 -1.50
C MET A 67 -8.56 9.90 -0.29
N PRO A 68 -8.13 10.87 0.52
CA PRO A 68 -8.93 11.44 1.60
C PRO A 68 -10.17 12.23 1.11
N HIS A 69 -10.24 12.57 -0.18
CA HIS A 69 -11.35 13.36 -0.72
C HIS A 69 -12.67 12.58 -0.81
N ALA A 70 -12.65 11.24 -0.74
CA ALA A 70 -13.85 10.41 -0.89
C ALA A 70 -14.65 10.27 0.43
N THR A 71 -14.04 10.55 1.58
CA THR A 71 -14.71 10.58 2.89
C THR A 71 -15.75 11.69 2.98
N VAL A 72 -15.57 12.79 2.24
CA VAL A 72 -16.53 13.91 2.22
C VAL A 72 -17.76 13.58 1.37
N CYS A 73 -17.60 12.84 0.26
CA CYS A 73 -18.73 12.41 -0.57
C CYS A 73 -19.51 11.24 0.06
N LEU A 74 -18.88 10.38 0.85
CA LEU A 74 -19.59 9.35 1.63
C LEU A 74 -20.44 9.96 2.77
N LEU A 75 -20.03 11.11 3.34
CA LEU A 75 -20.87 11.90 4.26
C LEU A 75 -22.03 12.63 3.55
N ALA A 76 -21.96 12.78 2.23
CA ALA A 76 -23.02 13.46 1.46
C ALA A 76 -24.23 12.54 1.19
N TRP A 77 -24.07 11.21 1.26
CA TRP A 77 -25.15 10.24 1.07
C TRP A 77 -25.48 9.50 2.36
N GLY A 78 -26.31 10.14 3.19
CA GLY A 78 -27.17 9.43 4.14
C GLY A 78 -27.20 9.99 5.55
N SER A 79 -27.93 11.10 5.75
CA SER A 79 -29.02 11.22 6.74
C SER A 79 -29.40 12.68 7.03
N SER A 80 -30.67 12.98 6.71
CA SER A 80 -31.57 13.98 7.30
C SER A 80 -31.01 15.36 7.69
N ARG A 81 -31.33 16.39 6.89
CA ARG A 81 -31.66 17.72 7.42
C ARG A 81 -32.83 18.32 6.63
N CYS A 82 -33.83 18.69 7.41
CA CYS A 82 -35.18 19.06 7.04
C CYS A 82 -35.24 20.19 6.00
N LEU A 83 -36.19 20.09 5.06
CA LEU A 83 -36.70 21.18 4.25
C LEU A 83 -37.18 22.31 5.16
N ALA A 84 -36.36 23.32 5.36
CA ALA A 84 -36.76 24.59 5.94
C ALA A 84 -36.58 25.69 4.89
N SER A 85 -37.68 26.40 4.67
CA SER A 85 -37.79 27.71 4.03
C SER A 85 -37.82 27.75 2.50
N SER A 86 -39.05 27.60 2.02
CA SER A 86 -39.71 28.61 1.18
C SER A 86 -39.18 30.04 1.40
N ALA A 87 -39.18 30.81 0.32
CA ALA A 87 -38.89 32.26 0.21
C ALA A 87 -37.46 32.62 -0.22
N CYS A 88 -37.19 32.48 -1.52
CA CYS A 88 -36.40 33.47 -2.26
C CYS A 88 -37.11 33.74 -3.57
N GLY A 89 -38.05 34.68 -3.55
CA GLY A 89 -38.65 35.27 -4.75
C GLY A 89 -37.60 36.10 -5.47
N TRP A 90 -37.25 35.70 -6.69
CA TRP A 90 -36.56 36.55 -7.64
C TRP A 90 -37.57 37.05 -8.65
N SER A 91 -38.06 38.27 -8.39
CA SER A 91 -38.74 39.10 -9.38
C SER A 91 -37.74 39.51 -10.47
N ARG A 92 -38.15 39.37 -11.74
CA ARG A 92 -37.59 40.09 -12.89
C ARG A 92 -38.72 40.51 -13.80
N GLY A 93 -38.75 41.81 -14.14
CA GLY A 93 -39.27 42.38 -15.39
C GLY A 93 -40.77 42.37 -15.56
#